data_AF-R7YKB4-F1
#
_entry.id   AF-R7YKB4-F1
#
_cell.length_a   1.000
_cell.length_b   1.000
_cell.length_c   1.000
_cell.angle_alpha   90.00
_cell.angle_beta   90.00
_cell.angle_gamma   90.00
#
_symmetry.space_group_name_H-M   'P 1'
#
loop_
_entity.id
_entity.type
_entity.pdbx_description
1 polymer ?
#
loop_
_entity_poly.entity_id
_entity_poly.type
_entity_poly.pdbx_seq_one_letter_code
_entity_poly.pdbx_strand_id
1 'polypeptide(L)'
;MSSDSLAIFRRTGHEDLQKLAEEHFKHDLEDKDRETLYKAAGKLSRHAAIGSIVGLGLGLYAAYRLRNARLAYFQAFRAAEKPKAVQFADGRTEPIPDLEPLLRPSRWGDIATYTLFGISGLFLGGETGLLTGSASARRTVRKDPESKARIEKAFRKFRAEVLRKQADALEGTSSLKEKIFG
;
A
#
# COMPACT_ATOMS: atom_id res chain seq x y z
N MET A 1 -12.94 -1.25 -26.21
CA MET A 1 -14.11 -1.76 -25.47
C MET A 1 -13.74 -2.87 -24.47
N SER A 2 -12.70 -2.69 -23.63
CA SER A 2 -12.22 -3.71 -22.67
C SER A 2 -12.24 -3.22 -21.21
N SER A 3 -12.11 -1.91 -20.99
CA SER A 3 -12.21 -1.28 -19.67
C SER A 3 -13.61 -1.41 -19.06
N ASP A 4 -14.67 -1.28 -19.87
CA ASP A 4 -16.05 -1.29 -19.37
C ASP A 4 -16.50 -2.68 -18.96
N SER A 5 -16.17 -3.75 -19.70
CA SER A 5 -16.47 -5.13 -19.27
C SER A 5 -15.71 -5.51 -18.00
N LEU A 6 -14.45 -5.07 -17.83
CA LEU A 6 -13.69 -5.29 -16.59
C LEU A 6 -14.24 -4.47 -15.42
N ALA A 7 -14.70 -3.24 -15.67
CA ALA A 7 -15.29 -2.37 -14.65
C ALA A 7 -16.67 -2.87 -14.20
N ILE A 8 -17.48 -3.38 -15.13
CA ILE A 8 -18.78 -4.00 -14.83
C ILE A 8 -18.58 -5.31 -14.06
N PHE A 9 -17.69 -6.21 -14.50
CA PHE A 9 -17.36 -7.44 -13.78
C PHE A 9 -16.81 -7.18 -12.36
N ARG A 10 -16.01 -6.12 -12.20
CA ARG A 10 -15.51 -5.70 -10.88
C ARG A 10 -16.61 -5.14 -9.98
N ARG A 11 -17.58 -4.39 -10.53
CA ARG A 11 -18.69 -3.80 -9.76
C ARG A 11 -19.76 -4.82 -9.37
N THR A 12 -20.26 -5.59 -10.33
CA THR A 12 -21.30 -6.62 -10.07
C THR A 12 -20.75 -7.73 -9.20
N GLY A 13 -19.53 -8.19 -9.46
CA GLY A 13 -18.85 -9.17 -8.63
C GLY A 13 -18.67 -8.70 -7.19
N HIS A 14 -18.39 -7.42 -6.93
CA HIS A 14 -18.20 -6.95 -5.56
C HIS A 14 -19.49 -6.93 -4.74
N GLU A 15 -20.60 -6.46 -5.32
CA GLU A 15 -21.89 -6.39 -4.63
C GLU A 15 -22.45 -7.79 -4.35
N ASP A 16 -22.32 -8.71 -5.32
CA ASP A 16 -22.76 -10.10 -5.15
C ASP A 16 -21.90 -10.87 -4.14
N LEU A 17 -20.59 -10.60 -4.09
CA LEU A 17 -19.70 -11.17 -3.07
C LEU A 17 -19.99 -10.63 -1.67
N GLN A 18 -20.34 -9.35 -1.54
CA GLN A 18 -20.74 -8.77 -0.26
C GLN A 18 -22.05 -9.39 0.24
N LYS A 19 -23.07 -9.48 -0.63
CA LYS A 19 -24.34 -10.14 -0.29
C LYS A 19 -24.12 -11.60 0.11
N LEU A 20 -23.30 -12.33 -0.65
CA LEU A 20 -22.95 -13.71 -0.35
C LEU A 20 -22.22 -13.85 0.99
N ALA A 21 -21.26 -12.96 1.28
CA ALA A 21 -20.56 -12.95 2.57
C ALA A 21 -21.53 -12.67 3.72
N GLU A 22 -22.45 -11.73 3.52
CA GLU A 22 -23.45 -11.36 4.53
C GLU A 22 -24.45 -12.49 4.79
N GLU A 23 -24.89 -13.21 3.75
CA GLU A 23 -25.74 -14.40 3.87
C GLU A 23 -25.04 -15.50 4.68
N HIS A 24 -23.79 -15.86 4.32
CA HIS A 24 -23.03 -16.83 5.11
C HIS A 24 -22.77 -16.38 6.54
N PHE A 25 -22.44 -15.11 6.77
CA PHE A 25 -22.21 -14.61 8.13
C PHE A 25 -23.47 -14.50 8.97
N LYS A 26 -24.65 -14.34 8.36
CA LYS A 26 -25.93 -14.36 9.08
C LYS A 26 -26.37 -15.80 9.41
N HIS A 27 -26.21 -16.73 8.47
CA HIS A 27 -26.70 -18.11 8.63
C HIS A 27 -25.72 -19.06 9.35
N ASP A 28 -24.40 -18.93 9.12
CA ASP A 28 -23.41 -19.87 9.64
C ASP A 28 -22.77 -19.43 10.97
N LEU A 29 -23.02 -18.20 11.43
CA LEU A 29 -22.41 -17.65 12.65
C LEU A 29 -23.46 -17.27 13.71
N GLU A 30 -23.05 -17.34 14.98
CA GLU A 30 -23.81 -16.77 16.09
C GLU A 30 -23.56 -15.26 16.21
N ASP A 31 -24.44 -14.54 16.93
CA ASP A 31 -24.26 -13.10 17.18
C ASP A 31 -22.91 -12.77 17.83
N LYS A 32 -22.48 -13.62 18.77
CA LYS A 32 -21.19 -13.49 19.46
C LYS A 32 -20.00 -13.63 18.50
N ASP A 33 -20.11 -14.52 17.51
CA ASP A 33 -19.05 -14.74 16.51
C ASP A 33 -18.94 -13.53 15.58
N ARG A 34 -20.09 -13.00 15.13
CA ARG A 34 -20.16 -11.77 14.34
C ARG A 34 -19.53 -10.60 15.09
N GLU A 35 -19.91 -10.39 16.34
CA GLU A 35 -19.34 -9.32 17.17
C GLU A 35 -17.82 -9.48 17.34
N THR A 36 -17.34 -10.70 17.48
CA THR A 36 -15.90 -11.02 17.57
C THR A 36 -15.18 -10.64 16.27
N LEU A 37 -15.76 -10.94 15.11
CA LEU A 37 -15.25 -10.53 13.80
C LEU A 37 -15.24 -9.00 13.63
N TYR A 38 -16.31 -8.31 14.02
CA TYR A 38 -16.35 -6.84 14.01
C TYR A 38 -15.26 -6.22 14.89
N LYS A 39 -15.07 -6.73 16.12
CA LYS A 39 -14.00 -6.28 17.02
C LYS A 39 -12.62 -6.56 16.42
N ALA A 40 -12.41 -7.71 15.80
CA ALA A 40 -11.17 -8.07 15.14
C ALA A 40 -10.85 -7.16 13.94
N ALA A 41 -11.85 -6.91 13.08
CA ALA A 41 -11.73 -5.99 11.95
C ALA A 41 -11.47 -4.54 12.41
N GLY A 42 -12.15 -4.09 13.46
CA GLY A 42 -11.92 -2.77 14.06
C GLY A 42 -10.49 -2.61 14.58
N LYS A 43 -9.92 -3.65 15.21
CA LYS A 43 -8.51 -3.64 15.64
C LYS A 43 -7.55 -3.55 14.46
N LEU A 44 -7.79 -4.33 13.40
CA LEU A 44 -6.98 -4.30 12.18
C LEU A 44 -6.97 -2.89 11.58
N SER A 45 -8.16 -2.32 11.36
CA SER A 45 -8.33 -0.97 10.79
C SER A 45 -7.67 0.09 11.67
N ARG A 46 -7.87 0.04 12.99
CA ARG A 46 -7.29 1.01 13.92
C ARG A 46 -5.76 0.98 13.91
N HIS A 47 -5.15 -0.21 13.91
CA HIS A 47 -3.68 -0.30 13.88
C HIS A 47 -3.12 0.13 12.52
N ALA A 48 -3.76 -0.25 11.41
CA ALA A 48 -3.39 0.23 10.08
C ALA A 48 -3.48 1.76 10.00
N ALA A 49 -4.57 2.36 10.50
CA ALA A 49 -4.75 3.81 10.52
C ALA A 49 -3.68 4.52 11.36
N ILE A 50 -3.40 4.04 12.57
CA ILE A 50 -2.35 4.59 13.44
C ILE A 50 -0.99 4.46 12.76
N GLY A 51 -0.68 3.26 12.23
CA GLY A 51 0.57 3.00 11.53
C GLY A 51 0.77 3.92 10.33
N SER A 52 -0.26 4.09 9.50
CA SER A 52 -0.26 5.01 8.36
C SER A 52 0.01 6.47 8.76
N ILE A 53 -0.64 6.97 9.82
CA ILE A 53 -0.44 8.34 10.31
C ILE A 53 1.00 8.52 10.81
N VAL A 54 1.49 7.58 11.62
CA VAL A 54 2.85 7.61 12.16
C VAL A 54 3.87 7.52 11.02
N GLY A 55 3.68 6.61 10.08
CA GLY A 55 4.56 6.41 8.94
C GLY A 55 4.61 7.62 8.02
N LEU A 56 3.47 8.24 7.70
CA LEU A 56 3.42 9.48 6.93
C LEU A 56 4.16 10.61 7.66
N GLY A 57 3.94 10.75 8.97
CA GLY A 57 4.63 11.74 9.79
C GLY A 57 6.16 11.56 9.77
N LEU A 58 6.63 10.32 9.94
CA LEU A 58 8.06 9.99 9.87
C LEU A 58 8.64 10.21 8.46
N GLY A 59 7.89 9.88 7.41
CA GLY A 59 8.25 10.15 6.02
C GLY A 59 8.43 11.64 5.76
N LEU A 60 7.44 12.47 6.14
CA LEU A 60 7.52 13.93 6.00
C LEU A 60 8.66 14.53 6.83
N TYR A 61 8.91 14.01 8.03
CA TYR A 61 10.04 14.41 8.86
C TYR A 61 11.39 14.07 8.19
N ALA A 62 11.53 12.87 7.62
CA ALA A 62 12.72 12.48 6.88
C ALA A 62 12.94 13.35 5.63
N ALA A 63 11.87 13.67 4.89
CA ALA A 63 11.94 14.59 3.75
C ALA A 63 12.42 15.99 4.17
N TYR A 64 11.86 16.53 5.25
CA TYR A 64 12.29 17.80 5.83
C TYR A 64 13.77 17.79 6.24
N ARG A 65 14.21 16.72 6.91
CA ARG A 65 15.62 16.56 7.31
C ARG A 65 16.56 16.50 6.11
N LEU A 66 16.21 15.72 5.08
CA LEU A 66 17.01 15.59 3.87
C LEU A 66 17.12 16.92 3.12
N ARG A 67 16.02 17.67 3.03
CA ARG A 67 16.00 19.01 2.42
C ARG A 67 16.94 19.96 3.15
N ASN A 68 16.88 20.00 4.48
CA ASN A 68 17.76 20.85 5.28
C ASN A 68 19.23 20.47 5.12
N ALA A 69 19.54 19.17 5.08
CA ALA A 69 20.90 18.70 4.83
C ALA A 69 21.40 19.18 3.45
N ARG A 70 20.60 19.01 2.39
CA ARG A 70 20.96 19.50 1.04
C ARG A 70 21.20 21.01 1.01
N LEU A 71 20.37 21.79 1.71
CA LEU A 71 20.55 23.24 1.82
C LEU A 71 21.86 23.60 2.51
N ALA A 72 22.18 22.94 3.63
CA ALA A 72 23.43 23.16 4.35
C ALA A 72 24.65 22.80 3.48
N TYR A 73 24.61 21.66 2.77
CA TYR A 73 25.65 21.27 1.82
C TYR A 73 25.83 22.29 0.70
N PHE A 74 24.74 22.77 0.11
CA PHE A 74 24.81 23.78 -0.95
C PHE A 74 25.40 25.10 -0.45
N GLN A 75 25.01 25.56 0.74
CA GLN A 75 25.55 26.78 1.34
C GLN A 75 27.06 26.64 1.62
N ALA A 76 27.48 25.50 2.19
CA ALA A 76 28.90 25.22 2.42
C ALA A 76 29.69 25.17 1.10
N PHE A 77 29.15 24.53 0.06
CA PHE A 77 29.78 24.47 -1.26
C PHE A 77 29.90 25.85 -1.91
N ARG A 78 28.89 26.71 -1.76
CA ARG A 78 28.91 28.07 -2.33
C ARG A 78 29.85 29.02 -1.58
N ALA A 79 30.01 28.83 -0.27
CA ALA A 79 30.87 29.66 0.57
C ALA A 79 32.35 29.27 0.48
N ALA A 80 32.67 28.05 0.06
CA ALA A 80 34.04 27.59 -0.11
C ALA A 80 34.70 28.23 -1.36
N GLU A 81 35.99 28.55 -1.23
CA GLU A 81 36.80 28.93 -2.39
C GLU A 81 36.89 27.76 -3.38
N LYS A 82 36.49 28.00 -4.63
CA LYS A 82 36.44 26.96 -5.67
C LYS A 82 37.70 27.02 -6.54
N PRO A 83 38.51 25.95 -6.61
CA PRO A 83 39.62 25.90 -7.57
C PRO A 83 39.05 25.92 -8.99
N LYS A 84 39.68 26.70 -9.88
CA LYS A 84 39.21 26.88 -11.27
C LYS A 84 39.91 25.95 -12.27
N ALA A 85 41.10 25.48 -11.94
CA ALA A 85 41.88 24.60 -12.79
C ALA A 85 42.80 23.70 -11.96
N VAL A 86 43.12 22.52 -12.51
CA VAL A 86 44.15 21.61 -12.00
C VAL A 86 45.34 21.66 -12.94
N GLN A 87 46.55 21.78 -12.39
CA GLN A 87 47.79 21.67 -13.15
C GLN A 87 48.38 20.28 -12.94
N PHE A 88 48.60 19.55 -14.02
CA PHE A 88 49.19 18.21 -14.01
C PHE A 88 50.72 18.30 -14.01
N ALA A 89 51.38 17.22 -13.60
CA ALA A 89 52.85 17.15 -13.50
C ALA A 89 53.57 17.36 -14.84
N ASP A 90 52.88 17.18 -15.97
CA ASP A 90 53.37 17.43 -17.32
C ASP A 90 53.16 18.89 -17.79
N GLY A 91 52.68 19.78 -16.90
CA GLY A 91 52.43 21.19 -17.19
C GLY A 91 51.08 21.48 -17.84
N ARG A 92 50.28 20.45 -18.19
CA ARG A 92 48.92 20.66 -18.71
C ARG A 92 48.01 21.23 -17.63
N THR A 93 47.12 22.13 -18.02
CA THR A 93 46.14 22.75 -17.13
C THR A 93 44.75 22.42 -17.64
N GLU A 94 43.91 21.78 -16.83
CA GLU A 94 42.51 21.49 -17.18
C GLU A 94 41.54 22.26 -16.26
N PRO A 95 40.45 22.85 -16.82
CA PRO A 95 39.46 23.54 -16.02
C PRO A 95 38.64 22.54 -15.19
N ILE A 96 38.35 22.92 -13.94
CA ILE A 96 37.46 22.14 -13.08
C ILE A 96 36.01 22.46 -13.46
N PRO A 97 35.15 21.46 -13.71
CA PRO A 97 33.75 21.69 -14.04
C PRO A 97 33.00 22.33 -12.87
N ASP A 98 32.12 23.30 -13.16
CA ASP A 98 31.26 23.90 -12.14
C ASP A 98 30.13 22.93 -11.75
N LEU A 99 30.16 22.49 -10.50
CA LEU A 99 29.17 21.57 -9.93
C LEU A 99 27.98 22.31 -9.30
N GLU A 100 28.02 23.64 -9.18
CA GLU A 100 26.96 24.41 -8.52
C GLU A 100 25.55 24.16 -9.10
N PRO A 101 25.36 24.10 -10.43
CA PRO A 101 24.05 23.85 -11.02
C PRO A 101 23.46 22.49 -10.65
N LEU A 102 24.31 21.48 -10.42
CA LEU A 102 23.89 20.11 -10.07
C LEU A 102 23.54 19.98 -8.59
N LEU A 103 24.19 20.77 -7.74
CA LEU A 103 23.98 20.76 -6.29
C LEU A 103 22.86 21.71 -5.85
N ARG A 104 22.44 22.62 -6.72
CA ARG A 104 21.43 23.63 -6.41
C ARG A 104 20.09 22.97 -6.04
N PRO A 105 19.53 23.29 -4.86
CA PRO A 105 18.19 22.85 -4.50
C PRO A 105 17.16 23.32 -5.52
N SER A 106 16.24 22.42 -5.91
CA SER A 106 15.22 22.69 -6.92
C SER A 106 13.81 22.40 -6.37
N ARG A 107 12.82 23.17 -6.85
CA ARG A 107 11.42 23.02 -6.42
C ARG A 107 10.85 21.65 -6.80
N TRP A 108 11.18 21.16 -8.00
CA TRP A 108 10.78 19.83 -8.44
C TRP A 108 11.44 18.70 -7.65
N GLY A 109 12.72 18.87 -7.28
CA GLY A 109 13.40 17.94 -6.38
C GLY A 109 12.75 17.88 -5.01
N ASP A 110 12.33 19.03 -4.47
CA ASP A 110 11.59 19.10 -3.20
C ASP A 110 10.23 18.39 -3.31
N ILE A 111 9.44 18.65 -4.36
CA ILE A 111 8.16 17.98 -4.59
C ILE A 111 8.34 16.46 -4.67
N ALA A 112 9.32 16.00 -5.47
CA ALA A 112 9.63 14.58 -5.59
C ALA A 112 10.04 13.96 -4.26
N THR A 113 10.85 14.68 -3.46
CA THR A 113 11.30 14.21 -2.14
C THR A 113 10.11 14.05 -1.18
N TYR A 114 9.27 15.09 -1.01
CA TYR A 114 8.11 15.00 -0.12
C TYR A 114 7.10 13.94 -0.57
N THR A 115 6.89 13.80 -1.88
CA THR A 115 5.98 12.79 -2.44
C THR A 115 6.50 11.38 -2.19
N LEU A 116 7.77 11.11 -2.53
CA LEU A 116 8.37 9.80 -2.36
C LEU A 116 8.42 9.37 -0.90
N PHE A 117 8.89 10.25 -0.02
CA PHE A 117 8.96 9.97 1.41
C PHE A 117 7.59 9.91 2.07
N GLY A 118 6.62 10.72 1.61
CA GLY A 118 5.24 10.66 2.08
C GLY A 118 4.57 9.33 1.72
N ILE A 119 4.63 8.92 0.44
CA ILE A 119 4.04 7.66 -0.03
C ILE A 119 4.73 6.45 0.63
N SER A 120 6.06 6.43 0.65
CA SER A 120 6.81 5.33 1.27
C SER A 120 6.58 5.26 2.78
N GLY A 121 6.57 6.40 3.47
CA GLY A 121 6.24 6.47 4.89
C GLY A 121 4.82 5.97 5.18
N LEU A 122 3.83 6.43 4.42
CA LEU A 122 2.45 5.97 4.53
C LEU A 122 2.34 4.46 4.32
N PHE A 123 2.98 3.94 3.28
CA PHE A 123 2.94 2.53 2.94
C PHE A 123 3.60 1.66 4.02
N LEU A 124 4.84 1.96 4.38
CA LEU A 124 5.58 1.21 5.40
C LEU A 124 4.88 1.27 6.76
N GLY A 125 4.38 2.44 7.15
CA GLY A 125 3.59 2.61 8.37
C GLY A 125 2.28 1.83 8.33
N GLY A 126 1.55 1.91 7.22
CA GLY A 126 0.29 1.22 7.02
C GLY A 126 0.43 -0.29 7.04
N GLU A 127 1.44 -0.85 6.36
CA GLU A 127 1.74 -2.29 6.38
C GLU A 127 2.18 -2.76 7.76
N THR A 128 3.02 -1.99 8.46
CA THR A 128 3.42 -2.32 9.84
C THR A 128 2.22 -2.29 10.78
N GLY A 129 1.34 -1.29 10.62
CA GLY A 129 0.06 -1.20 11.31
C GLY A 129 -0.87 -2.38 10.97
N LEU A 130 -0.91 -2.80 9.72
CA LEU A 130 -1.70 -3.95 9.28
C LEU A 130 -1.17 -5.26 9.89
N LEU A 131 0.14 -5.46 9.94
CA LEU A 131 0.77 -6.63 10.54
C LEU A 131 0.48 -6.72 12.05
N THR A 132 0.68 -5.62 12.77
CA THR A 132 0.39 -5.55 14.21
C THR A 132 -1.11 -5.69 14.50
N GLY A 133 -1.94 -5.05 13.68
CA GLY A 133 -3.40 -5.19 13.68
C GLY A 133 -3.85 -6.63 13.44
N SER A 134 -3.23 -7.32 12.49
CA SER A 134 -3.51 -8.73 12.16
C SER A 134 -3.17 -9.65 13.32
N ALA A 135 -2.02 -9.44 13.97
CA ALA A 135 -1.66 -10.19 15.17
C ALA A 135 -2.67 -9.96 16.30
N SER A 136 -3.09 -8.71 16.52
CA SER A 136 -4.08 -8.32 17.54
C SER A 136 -5.49 -8.85 17.25
N ALA A 137 -5.92 -8.82 15.98
CA ALA A 137 -7.16 -9.41 15.49
C ALA A 137 -7.15 -10.94 15.66
N ARG A 138 -6.06 -11.60 15.26
CA ARG A 138 -5.89 -13.06 15.41
C ARG A 138 -5.94 -13.48 16.87
N ARG A 139 -5.33 -12.71 17.78
CA ARG A 139 -5.46 -12.95 19.23
C ARG A 139 -6.90 -12.85 19.70
N THR A 140 -7.69 -11.94 19.14
CA THR A 140 -9.11 -11.75 19.49
C THR A 140 -9.95 -12.95 19.07
N VAL A 141 -9.80 -13.41 17.82
CA VAL A 141 -10.51 -14.58 17.30
C VAL A 141 -10.10 -15.88 18.02
N ARG A 142 -8.82 -16.00 18.42
CA ARG A 142 -8.32 -17.21 19.10
C ARG A 142 -8.74 -17.36 20.57
N LYS A 143 -9.36 -16.36 21.19
CA LYS A 143 -9.77 -16.44 22.60
C LYS A 143 -10.81 -17.52 22.87
N ASP A 144 -11.69 -17.76 21.91
CA ASP A 144 -12.76 -18.74 21.98
C ASP A 144 -12.53 -19.82 20.90
N PRO A 145 -12.08 -21.03 21.28
CA PRO A 145 -11.78 -22.10 20.33
C PRO A 145 -12.99 -22.56 19.50
N GLU A 146 -14.19 -22.54 20.08
CA GLU A 146 -15.41 -22.97 19.41
C GLU A 146 -15.86 -21.91 18.40
N SER A 147 -15.88 -20.64 18.81
CA SER A 147 -16.14 -19.50 17.93
C SER A 147 -15.15 -19.49 16.76
N LYS A 148 -13.86 -19.71 17.03
CA LYS A 148 -12.82 -19.84 16.00
C LYS A 148 -13.16 -20.95 15.00
N ALA A 149 -13.57 -22.12 15.46
CA ALA A 149 -13.90 -23.25 14.59
C ALA A 149 -15.12 -22.96 13.70
N ARG A 150 -16.16 -22.30 14.25
CA ARG A 150 -17.34 -21.86 13.49
C ARG A 150 -16.97 -20.82 12.44
N ILE A 151 -16.20 -19.81 12.81
CA ILE A 151 -15.67 -18.78 11.90
C ILE A 151 -14.85 -19.41 10.76
N GLU A 152 -13.94 -20.34 11.06
CA GLU A 152 -13.14 -21.03 10.04
C GLU A 152 -14.00 -21.92 9.12
N LYS A 153 -15.07 -22.53 9.64
CA LYS A 153 -16.03 -23.31 8.84
C LYS A 153 -16.84 -22.40 7.91
N ALA A 154 -17.42 -21.33 8.43
CA ALA A 154 -18.17 -20.34 7.65
C ALA A 154 -17.30 -19.73 6.54
N PHE A 155 -16.07 -19.35 6.86
CA PHE A 155 -15.13 -18.79 5.88
C PHE A 155 -14.76 -19.79 4.77
N ARG A 156 -14.60 -21.08 5.10
CA ARG A 156 -14.35 -22.13 4.09
C ARG A 156 -15.53 -22.32 3.15
N LYS A 157 -16.76 -22.35 3.68
CA LYS A 157 -17.98 -22.43 2.87
C LYS A 157 -18.10 -21.24 1.92
N PHE A 158 -17.97 -20.04 2.46
CA PHE A 158 -17.96 -18.80 1.68
C PHE A 158 -16.93 -18.86 0.54
N ARG A 159 -15.66 -19.22 0.83
CA ARG A 159 -14.63 -19.33 -0.22
C ARG A 159 -14.96 -20.37 -1.29
N ALA A 160 -15.50 -21.52 -0.90
CA ALA A 160 -15.91 -22.54 -1.86
C ALA A 160 -17.01 -22.01 -2.79
N GLU A 161 -17.97 -21.26 -2.27
CA GLU A 161 -19.06 -20.68 -3.06
C GLU A 161 -18.60 -19.53 -3.96
N VAL A 162 -17.68 -18.68 -3.47
CA VAL A 162 -17.02 -17.67 -4.31
C VAL A 162 -16.31 -18.32 -5.50
N LEU A 163 -15.56 -19.40 -5.27
CA LEU A 163 -14.85 -20.11 -6.34
C LEU A 163 -15.81 -20.75 -7.34
N ARG A 164 -16.94 -21.31 -6.88
CA ARG A 164 -17.99 -21.83 -7.78
C ARG A 164 -18.57 -20.73 -8.66
N LYS A 165 -18.99 -19.60 -8.07
CA LYS A 165 -19.51 -18.46 -8.84
C LYS A 165 -18.49 -17.91 -9.84
N GLN A 166 -17.20 -17.89 -9.48
CA GLN A 166 -16.14 -17.49 -10.41
C GLN A 166 -15.97 -18.49 -11.56
N ALA A 167 -16.05 -19.80 -11.30
CA ALA A 167 -16.02 -20.83 -12.33
C ALA A 167 -17.24 -20.72 -13.27
N ASP A 168 -18.44 -20.59 -12.73
CA ASP A 168 -19.68 -20.44 -13.50
C ASP A 168 -19.62 -19.20 -14.42
N ALA A 169 -19.08 -18.08 -13.91
CA ALA A 169 -18.89 -16.86 -14.69
C ALA A 169 -17.89 -17.05 -15.86
N LEU A 170 -16.83 -17.84 -15.63
CA LEU A 170 -15.83 -18.16 -16.65
C LEU A 170 -16.38 -19.10 -17.73
N GLU A 171 -17.16 -20.12 -17.35
CA GLU A 171 -17.83 -21.04 -18.28
C GLU A 171 -18.89 -20.33 -19.12
N GLY A 172 -19.72 -19.49 -18.49
CA GLY A 172 -20.72 -18.68 -19.19
C GLY A 172 -20.10 -17.73 -20.23
N THR A 173 -18.97 -17.10 -19.89
CA THR A 173 -18.22 -16.23 -20.82
C THR A 173 -17.60 -17.02 -21.97
N SER A 174 -17.09 -18.23 -21.68
CA SER A 174 -16.48 -19.10 -22.69
C SER A 174 -17.52 -19.58 -23.71
N SER A 175 -18.71 -19.98 -23.25
CA SER A 175 -19.81 -20.42 -24.12
C SER A 175 -20.40 -19.31 -25.00
N LEU A 176 -20.43 -18.06 -24.51
CA LEU A 176 -20.86 -16.90 -25.30
C LEU A 176 -19.83 -16.54 -26.38
N LYS A 177 -18.54 -16.65 -26.06
CA LYS A 177 -17.46 -16.44 -27.02
C LYS A 177 -17.49 -17.49 -28.13
N GLU A 178 -17.74 -18.75 -27.79
CA GLU A 178 -17.88 -19.84 -28.77
C GLU A 178 -19.11 -19.67 -29.69
N LYS A 179 -20.24 -19.18 -29.17
CA LYS A 179 -21.44 -18.90 -29.98
C LYS A 179 -21.35 -17.67 -30.90
N ILE A 180 -20.47 -16.71 -30.59
CA ILE A 180 -20.34 -15.46 -31.35
C ILE A 180 -19.21 -15.54 -32.39
N PHE A 181 -18.17 -16.34 -32.12
CA PHE A 181 -16.97 -16.44 -32.97
C PHE A 181 -16.75 -17.83 -33.58
N GLY A 182 -17.63 -18.80 -33.30
CA GLY A 182 -17.67 -20.12 -33.92
C GLY A 182 -18.62 -20.20 -35.11
#